data_AF-A0A9D4YRF6-F1
#
_entry.id   AF-A0A9D4YRF6-F1
#
_cell.length_a   1.000
_cell.length_b   1.000
_cell.length_c   1.000
_cell.angle_alpha   90.00
_cell.angle_beta   90.00
_cell.angle_gamma   90.00
#
_symmetry.space_group_name_H-M   'P 1'
#
loop_
_entity.id
_entity.type
_entity.pdbx_description
1 polymer ?
#
loop_
_entity_poly.entity_id
_entity_poly.type
_entity_poly.pdbx_seq_one_letter_code
_entity_poly.pdbx_strand_id
1 'polypeptide(L)'
;MLRRPLAAATPAESQQQPQVKPVERSTPSVFMPVHRSEEVQTGSGKTTQVPQFLYEAGYAREKMVGITEPRRVAAVSMSKRVAEEMSLSSSEVSYQIRFEGNVTGDTKIKFMTDGVLLKEIQNNFLLTGYSVIIIDEAHERSIYSDILIGLLSRIVPLRRRLPVEAVAKLMPVFLA
;
A
#
# COMPACT_ATOMS: atom_id res chain seq x y z
N MET A 1 72.49 -37.49 -6.94
CA MET A 1 71.16 -37.59 -6.30
C MET A 1 70.58 -36.18 -6.18
N LEU A 2 69.57 -35.88 -6.99
CA LEU A 2 68.97 -34.55 -7.14
C LEU A 2 68.23 -34.12 -5.87
N ARG A 3 68.52 -32.91 -5.37
CA ARG A 3 67.67 -32.18 -4.41
C ARG A 3 66.69 -31.30 -5.19
N ARG A 4 65.39 -31.50 -4.93
CA ARG A 4 64.25 -30.75 -5.50
C ARG A 4 64.31 -29.25 -5.14
N PRO A 5 63.87 -28.34 -6.03
CA PRO A 5 63.74 -26.92 -5.70
C PRO A 5 62.45 -26.64 -4.91
N LEU A 6 62.55 -25.64 -4.04
CA LEU A 6 61.53 -25.10 -3.13
C LEU A 6 60.47 -24.32 -3.93
N ALA A 7 59.19 -24.64 -3.76
CA ALA A 7 58.08 -23.95 -4.44
C ALA A 7 57.86 -22.55 -3.83
N ALA A 8 57.69 -21.55 -4.71
CA ALA A 8 57.37 -20.17 -4.35
C ALA A 8 55.93 -20.04 -3.82
N ALA A 9 55.74 -19.25 -2.78
CA ALA A 9 54.44 -18.95 -2.18
C ALA A 9 53.58 -18.06 -3.10
N THR A 10 52.31 -18.42 -3.24
CA THR A 10 51.27 -17.67 -3.97
C THR A 10 50.89 -16.39 -3.20
N PRO A 11 50.62 -15.24 -3.85
CA PRO A 11 50.17 -14.04 -3.15
C PRO A 11 48.73 -14.23 -2.65
N ALA A 12 48.47 -13.73 -1.43
CA ALA A 12 47.16 -13.75 -0.80
C ALA A 12 46.12 -12.95 -1.62
N GLU A 13 45.01 -13.60 -1.96
CA GLU A 13 43.83 -12.95 -2.54
C GLU A 13 43.22 -11.98 -1.51
N SER A 14 43.22 -10.70 -1.86
CA SER A 14 42.52 -9.65 -1.12
C SER A 14 41.01 -9.90 -1.17
N GLN A 15 40.41 -10.22 -0.03
CA GLN A 15 38.96 -10.32 0.14
C GLN A 15 38.32 -8.94 -0.10
N GLN A 16 37.87 -8.69 -1.32
CA GLN A 16 37.10 -7.51 -1.66
C GLN A 16 35.68 -7.67 -1.09
N GLN A 17 35.35 -6.94 -0.02
CA GLN A 17 33.97 -6.83 0.47
C GLN A 17 33.07 -6.28 -0.66
N PRO A 18 31.91 -6.89 -0.93
CA PRO A 18 31.03 -6.41 -2.00
C PRO A 18 30.57 -4.99 -1.70
N GLN A 19 30.91 -4.07 -2.60
CA GLN A 19 30.39 -2.70 -2.57
C GLN A 19 28.88 -2.73 -2.83
N VAL A 20 28.09 -2.32 -1.85
CA VAL A 20 26.65 -2.13 -2.01
C VAL A 20 26.44 -0.89 -2.88
N LYS A 21 26.02 -1.07 -4.13
CA LYS A 21 25.64 0.04 -5.01
C LYS A 21 24.39 0.73 -4.44
N PRO A 22 24.31 2.07 -4.43
CA PRO A 22 23.11 2.77 -4.00
C PRO A 22 21.94 2.35 -4.90
N VAL A 23 20.85 1.89 -4.28
CA VAL A 23 19.59 1.64 -4.98
C VAL A 23 19.14 2.96 -5.60
N GLU A 24 19.21 3.02 -6.92
CA GLU A 24 18.73 4.14 -7.71
C GLU A 24 17.25 4.34 -7.37
N ARG A 25 16.89 5.57 -6.95
CA ARG A 25 15.50 5.95 -6.62
C ARG A 25 14.64 5.95 -7.89
N SER A 26 14.32 4.78 -8.40
CA SER A 26 13.24 4.63 -9.36
C SER A 26 11.93 4.88 -8.60
N THR A 27 11.25 5.99 -8.90
CA THR A 27 9.85 6.17 -8.53
C THR A 27 9.09 4.89 -8.89
N PRO A 28 8.43 4.20 -7.94
CA PRO A 28 7.65 3.05 -8.29
C PRO A 28 6.42 3.55 -9.04
N SER A 29 6.44 3.46 -10.36
CA SER A 29 5.23 3.21 -11.13
C SER A 29 4.76 1.81 -10.77
N VAL A 30 4.28 1.60 -9.54
CA VAL A 30 3.63 0.35 -9.15
C VAL A 30 2.17 0.48 -9.55
N PHE A 31 1.94 0.36 -10.86
CA PHE A 31 0.95 -0.61 -11.28
C PHE A 31 1.63 -1.93 -10.95
N MET A 32 1.32 -2.56 -9.81
CA MET A 32 1.73 -3.94 -9.62
C MET A 32 0.86 -4.72 -10.61
N PRO A 33 1.39 -5.17 -11.76
CA PRO A 33 0.64 -6.14 -12.52
C PRO A 33 0.68 -7.37 -11.62
N VAL A 34 -0.46 -7.77 -11.07
CA VAL A 34 -0.61 -9.19 -10.73
C VAL A 34 -0.30 -9.88 -12.05
N HIS A 35 0.88 -10.50 -12.13
CA HIS A 35 1.36 -11.11 -13.35
C HIS A 35 0.23 -11.98 -13.89
N ARG A 36 0.04 -11.90 -15.20
CA ARG A 36 -0.90 -12.69 -15.99
C ARG A 36 -0.68 -14.19 -15.76
N SER A 37 -1.20 -14.75 -14.67
CA SER A 37 -1.49 -16.18 -14.44
C SER A 37 -2.15 -16.33 -13.07
N GLU A 38 -3.37 -16.86 -13.10
CA GLU A 38 -4.13 -17.40 -11.97
C GLU A 38 -4.76 -16.39 -11.00
N GLU A 39 -6.08 -16.49 -10.91
CA GLU A 39 -6.93 -15.92 -9.88
C GLU A 39 -6.27 -16.11 -8.53
N VAL A 40 -5.72 -15.03 -7.95
CA VAL A 40 -5.16 -15.17 -6.63
C VAL A 40 -6.31 -15.29 -5.64
N GLN A 41 -6.46 -16.50 -5.11
CA GLN A 41 -7.56 -16.87 -4.24
C GLN A 41 -7.58 -16.03 -2.95
N THR A 42 -8.81 -15.85 -2.45
CA THR A 42 -9.07 -15.41 -1.08
C THR A 42 -8.22 -16.21 -0.10
N GLY A 43 -7.57 -15.53 0.86
CA GLY A 43 -6.66 -16.17 1.82
C GLY A 43 -5.15 -15.99 1.56
N SER A 44 -4.74 -15.32 0.48
CA SER A 44 -3.33 -14.99 0.20
C SER A 44 -2.74 -13.85 1.05
N GLY A 45 -3.55 -13.16 1.85
CA GLY A 45 -3.10 -12.12 2.79
C GLY A 45 -2.91 -10.71 2.19
N LYS A 46 -3.37 -10.43 0.96
CA LYS A 46 -3.19 -9.08 0.34
C LYS A 46 -3.76 -7.96 1.19
N THR A 47 -4.97 -8.17 1.68
CA THR A 47 -5.74 -7.24 2.51
C THR A 47 -4.97 -6.79 3.75
N THR A 48 -4.09 -7.65 4.29
CA THR A 48 -3.25 -7.30 5.43
C THR A 48 -1.87 -6.81 5.01
N GLN A 49 -1.23 -7.42 4.01
CA GLN A 49 0.17 -7.16 3.64
C GLN A 49 0.37 -5.86 2.83
N VAL A 50 -0.54 -5.55 1.90
CA VAL A 50 -0.37 -4.36 1.03
C VAL A 50 -0.44 -3.05 1.83
N PRO A 51 -1.37 -2.86 2.79
CA PRO A 51 -1.37 -1.68 3.65
C PRO A 51 -0.08 -1.50 4.45
N GLN A 52 0.49 -2.60 4.97
CA GLN A 52 1.74 -2.59 5.74
C GLN A 52 2.91 -2.10 4.89
N PHE A 53 3.07 -2.68 3.70
CA PHE A 53 4.11 -2.27 2.76
C PHE A 53 4.00 -0.78 2.38
N LEU A 54 2.79 -0.28 2.14
CA LEU A 54 2.57 1.13 1.81
C LEU A 54 2.89 2.07 2.98
N TYR A 55 2.56 1.65 4.20
CA TYR A 55 2.92 2.38 5.41
C TYR A 55 4.45 2.48 5.55
N GLU A 56 5.17 1.37 5.43
CA GLU A 56 6.64 1.30 5.52
C GLU A 56 7.32 2.11 4.41
N ALA A 57 6.76 2.08 3.20
CA ALA A 57 7.22 2.88 2.07
C ALA A 57 6.96 4.39 2.25
N GLY A 58 6.30 4.80 3.34
CA GLY A 58 6.11 6.20 3.72
C GLY A 58 4.90 6.87 3.10
N TYR A 59 3.99 6.11 2.48
CA TYR A 59 2.75 6.68 1.93
C TYR A 59 1.82 7.20 3.03
N ALA A 60 1.98 6.72 4.27
CA ALA A 60 1.18 7.12 5.42
C ALA A 60 1.79 8.28 6.25
N ARG A 61 2.86 8.94 5.80
CA ARG A 61 3.56 9.97 6.61
C ARG A 61 2.73 11.24 6.81
N GLU A 62 2.22 11.80 5.72
CA GLU A 62 1.47 13.08 5.73
C GLU A 62 -0.04 12.88 5.54
N LYS A 63 -0.44 11.75 4.95
CA LYS A 63 -1.81 11.44 4.53
C LYS A 63 -2.13 9.98 4.84
N MET A 64 -3.41 9.63 4.80
CA MET A 64 -3.83 8.26 5.08
C MET A 64 -3.68 7.33 3.88
N VAL A 65 -3.47 6.04 4.18
CA VAL A 65 -3.78 4.92 3.28
C VAL A 65 -5.20 4.46 3.61
N GLY A 66 -6.12 4.57 2.65
CA GLY A 66 -7.50 4.10 2.80
C GLY A 66 -7.71 2.76 2.11
N ILE A 67 -8.42 1.84 2.75
CA ILE A 67 -8.78 0.52 2.21
C ILE A 67 -10.29 0.36 2.32
N THR A 68 -10.95 0.05 1.21
CA THR A 68 -12.38 -0.28 1.23
C THR A 68 -12.62 -1.77 1.32
N GLU A 69 -13.66 -2.13 2.07
CA GLU A 69 -14.13 -3.49 2.30
C GLU A 69 -15.64 -3.54 2.00
N PRO A 70 -16.14 -4.54 1.26
CA PRO A 70 -17.57 -4.62 0.96
C PRO A 70 -18.42 -4.86 2.22
N ARG A 71 -17.82 -5.44 3.28
CA ARG A 71 -18.51 -5.86 4.49
C ARG A 71 -18.00 -5.11 5.72
N ARG A 72 -18.94 -4.63 6.54
CA ARG A 72 -18.64 -3.94 7.81
C ARG A 72 -17.75 -4.77 8.74
N VAL A 73 -18.06 -6.06 8.87
CA VAL A 73 -17.32 -6.97 9.75
C VAL A 73 -15.87 -7.14 9.27
N ALA A 74 -15.64 -7.15 7.95
CA ALA A 74 -14.30 -7.23 7.37
C ALA A 74 -13.50 -5.96 7.65
N ALA A 75 -14.08 -4.77 7.44
CA ALA A 75 -13.42 -3.50 7.77
C ALA A 75 -12.94 -3.43 9.23
N VAL A 76 -13.80 -3.87 10.17
CA VAL A 76 -13.46 -3.87 11.60
C VAL A 76 -12.39 -4.91 11.93
N SER A 77 -12.52 -6.14 11.41
CA SER A 77 -11.58 -7.21 11.72
C SER A 77 -10.20 -6.97 11.09
N MET A 78 -10.14 -6.45 9.87
CA MET A 78 -8.88 -6.15 9.19
C MET A 78 -8.15 -4.98 9.84
N SER A 79 -8.86 -3.93 10.28
CA SER A 79 -8.24 -2.85 11.08
C SER A 79 -7.57 -3.38 12.34
N LYS A 80 -8.26 -4.24 13.12
CA LYS A 80 -7.69 -4.84 14.34
C LYS A 80 -6.50 -5.72 14.03
N ARG A 81 -6.64 -6.60 13.04
CA ARG A 81 -5.59 -7.53 12.63
C ARG A 81 -4.33 -6.81 12.16
N VAL A 82 -4.46 -5.78 11.33
CA VAL A 82 -3.30 -5.01 10.85
C VAL A 82 -2.67 -4.17 11.98
N ALA A 83 -3.46 -3.63 12.90
CA ALA A 83 -2.94 -2.97 14.09
C ALA A 83 -2.05 -3.92 14.92
N GLU A 84 -2.55 -5.14 15.16
CA GLU A 84 -1.83 -6.20 15.88
C GLU A 84 -0.56 -6.64 15.15
N GLU A 85 -0.65 -6.97 13.85
CA GLU A 85 0.48 -7.42 13.04
C GLU A 85 1.60 -6.36 12.98
N MET A 86 1.25 -5.07 12.94
CA MET A 86 2.22 -3.97 12.89
C MET A 86 2.66 -3.46 14.26
N SER A 87 2.10 -3.97 15.36
CA SER A 87 2.29 -3.40 16.70
C SER A 87 1.97 -1.89 16.78
N LEU A 88 0.95 -1.45 16.04
CA LEU A 88 0.45 -0.07 16.04
C LEU A 88 -0.80 0.07 16.90
N SER A 89 -1.06 1.29 17.37
CA SER A 89 -2.25 1.57 18.15
C SER A 89 -3.53 1.55 17.29
N SER A 90 -4.69 1.37 17.95
CA SER A 90 -6.00 1.42 17.28
C SER A 90 -6.36 2.81 16.73
N SER A 91 -5.70 3.87 17.20
CA SER A 91 -5.83 5.22 16.64
C SER A 91 -4.98 5.42 15.39
N GLU A 92 -3.88 4.68 15.22
CA GLU A 92 -3.02 4.70 14.02
C GLU A 92 -3.58 3.82 12.89
N VAL A 93 -4.16 2.66 13.23
CA VAL A 93 -4.86 1.77 12.30
C VAL A 93 -6.32 1.69 12.68
N SER A 94 -7.14 2.49 12.01
CA SER A 94 -8.54 2.73 12.38
C SER A 94 -9.51 2.13 11.35
N TYR A 95 -10.78 2.04 11.74
CA TYR A 95 -11.87 1.74 10.82
C TYR A 95 -12.95 2.83 10.83
N GLN A 96 -13.69 2.92 9.72
CA GLN A 96 -14.92 3.69 9.62
C GLN A 96 -15.98 2.91 8.86
N ILE A 97 -17.08 2.60 9.53
CA ILE A 97 -18.28 2.05 8.93
C ILE A 97 -19.44 3.04 9.11
N ARG A 98 -20.61 2.69 8.59
CA ARG A 98 -21.79 3.54 8.77
C ARG A 98 -22.12 3.65 10.27
N PHE A 99 -22.19 4.89 10.77
CA PHE A 99 -22.54 5.26 12.15
C PHE A 99 -21.53 4.89 13.24
N GLU A 100 -20.37 4.31 12.89
CA GLU A 100 -19.41 3.81 13.87
C GLU A 100 -17.99 3.85 13.29
N GLY A 101 -17.01 4.21 14.12
CA GLY A 101 -15.60 4.24 13.73
C GLY A 101 -14.74 4.83 14.82
N ASN A 102 -13.43 4.70 14.67
CA ASN A 102 -12.42 5.19 15.63
C ASN A 102 -11.34 6.06 14.96
N VAL A 103 -11.65 6.66 13.80
CA VAL A 103 -10.72 7.52 13.05
C VAL A 103 -10.42 8.79 13.86
N THR A 104 -9.15 9.14 13.93
CA THR A 104 -8.64 10.33 14.64
C THR A 104 -7.66 11.10 13.74
N GLY A 105 -7.07 12.19 14.26
CA GLY A 105 -5.97 12.88 13.59
C GLY A 105 -4.69 12.04 13.48
N ASP A 106 -4.54 11.01 14.30
CA ASP A 106 -3.36 10.13 14.32
C ASP A 106 -3.46 8.98 13.32
N THR A 107 -4.64 8.77 12.72
CA THR A 107 -4.90 7.67 11.80
C THR A 107 -3.99 7.73 10.59
N LYS A 108 -3.28 6.63 10.36
CA LYS A 108 -2.34 6.40 9.25
C LYS A 108 -2.91 5.45 8.21
N ILE A 109 -3.56 4.39 8.69
CA ILE A 109 -4.24 3.38 7.88
C ILE A 109 -5.71 3.38 8.28
N LYS A 110 -6.60 3.45 7.29
CA LYS A 110 -8.04 3.45 7.52
C LYS A 110 -8.73 2.38 6.69
N PHE A 111 -9.32 1.41 7.37
CA PHE A 111 -10.26 0.48 6.77
C PHE A 111 -11.66 1.10 6.77
N MET A 112 -12.42 0.93 5.70
CA MET A 112 -13.77 1.49 5.63
C MET A 112 -14.67 0.69 4.71
N THR A 113 -15.98 0.86 4.82
CA THR A 113 -16.88 0.30 3.79
C THR A 113 -16.89 1.17 2.55
N ASP A 114 -17.19 0.59 1.38
CA ASP A 114 -17.35 1.32 0.12
C ASP A 114 -18.28 2.55 0.25
N GLY A 115 -19.40 2.40 0.95
CA GLY A 115 -20.37 3.48 1.17
C GLY A 115 -19.81 4.65 1.99
N VAL A 116 -18.82 4.41 2.86
CA VAL A 116 -18.13 5.47 3.60
C VAL A 116 -17.22 6.25 2.67
N LEU A 117 -16.43 5.56 1.83
CA LEU A 117 -15.57 6.25 0.85
C LEU A 117 -16.41 7.06 -0.15
N LEU A 118 -17.53 6.51 -0.63
CA LEU A 118 -18.46 7.26 -1.49
C LEU A 118 -18.98 8.52 -0.81
N LYS A 119 -19.32 8.45 0.48
CA LYS A 119 -19.77 9.61 1.23
C LYS A 119 -18.65 10.65 1.39
N GLU A 120 -17.41 10.22 1.56
CA GLU A 120 -16.26 11.12 1.61
C GLU A 120 -15.98 11.78 0.27
N ILE A 121 -16.13 11.08 -0.85
CA ILE A 121 -16.01 11.66 -2.19
C ILE A 121 -17.07 12.77 -2.39
N GLN A 122 -18.30 12.59 -1.89
CA GLN A 122 -19.32 13.63 -1.96
C GLN A 122 -18.91 14.91 -1.20
N ASN A 123 -18.26 14.76 -0.05
CA ASN A 123 -17.86 15.89 0.79
C ASN A 123 -16.53 16.53 0.32
N ASN A 124 -15.59 15.71 -0.15
CA ASN A 124 -14.29 16.11 -0.65
C ASN A 124 -13.93 15.25 -1.86
N PHE A 125 -14.34 15.73 -3.03
CA PHE A 125 -14.17 15.02 -4.30
C PHE A 125 -12.71 14.66 -4.62
N LEU A 126 -11.75 15.49 -4.19
CA LEU A 126 -10.34 15.28 -4.45
C LEU A 126 -9.68 14.29 -3.48
N LEU A 127 -10.39 13.82 -2.44
CA LEU A 127 -9.86 12.88 -1.44
C LEU A 127 -8.51 13.35 -0.88
N THR A 128 -8.36 14.64 -0.60
CA THR A 128 -7.06 15.27 -0.31
C THR A 128 -6.36 14.71 0.94
N GLY A 129 -7.12 14.11 1.86
CA GLY A 129 -6.60 13.42 3.06
C GLY A 129 -5.96 12.06 2.79
N TYR A 130 -6.04 11.54 1.56
CA TYR A 130 -5.46 10.24 1.19
C TYR A 130 -4.31 10.40 0.18
N SER A 131 -3.25 9.63 0.40
CA SER A 131 -2.17 9.38 -0.57
C SER A 131 -2.44 8.13 -1.40
N VAL A 132 -3.13 7.13 -0.81
CA VAL A 132 -3.47 5.86 -1.44
C VAL A 132 -4.91 5.49 -1.10
N ILE A 133 -5.63 4.96 -2.09
CA ILE A 133 -6.91 4.28 -1.91
C ILE A 133 -6.80 2.88 -2.50
N ILE A 134 -7.09 1.88 -1.68
CA ILE A 134 -7.20 0.48 -2.06
C ILE A 134 -8.69 0.12 -2.12
N ILE A 135 -9.13 -0.43 -3.24
CA ILE A 135 -10.45 -1.08 -3.33
C ILE A 135 -10.20 -2.58 -3.18
N ASP A 136 -10.56 -3.13 -2.02
CA ASP A 136 -10.44 -4.57 -1.78
C ASP A 136 -11.64 -5.33 -2.35
N GLU A 137 -11.45 -6.63 -2.59
CA GLU A 137 -12.49 -7.53 -3.12
C GLU A 137 -13.14 -6.97 -4.42
N ALA A 138 -12.38 -6.24 -5.24
CA ALA A 138 -12.91 -5.60 -6.46
C ALA A 138 -13.43 -6.64 -7.48
N HIS A 139 -13.09 -7.91 -7.30
CA HIS A 139 -13.57 -9.02 -8.09
C HIS A 139 -15.03 -9.40 -7.77
N GLU A 140 -15.59 -9.06 -6.61
CA GLU A 140 -16.99 -9.34 -6.25
C GLU A 140 -17.99 -8.54 -7.13
N ARG A 141 -17.52 -7.63 -8.00
CA ARG A 141 -18.30 -6.82 -8.95
C ARG A 141 -19.56 -6.20 -8.34
N SER A 142 -19.41 -5.64 -7.15
CA SER A 142 -20.50 -4.90 -6.51
C SER A 142 -20.73 -3.56 -7.23
N ILE A 143 -21.98 -3.11 -7.27
CA ILE A 143 -22.35 -1.79 -7.82
C ILE A 143 -21.52 -0.67 -7.15
N TYR A 144 -21.26 -0.79 -5.84
CA TYR A 144 -20.50 0.22 -5.10
C TYR A 144 -19.04 0.25 -5.53
N SER A 145 -18.41 -0.91 -5.68
CA SER A 145 -17.02 -1.03 -6.12
C SER A 145 -16.86 -0.49 -7.56
N ASP A 146 -17.79 -0.80 -8.46
CA ASP A 146 -17.80 -0.28 -9.84
C ASP A 146 -17.93 1.25 -9.88
N ILE A 147 -18.83 1.83 -9.08
CA ILE A 147 -18.98 3.28 -8.97
C ILE A 147 -17.69 3.91 -8.43
N LEU A 148 -17.08 3.32 -7.40
CA LEU A 148 -15.81 3.80 -6.83
C LEU A 148 -14.67 3.78 -7.85
N ILE A 149 -14.53 2.68 -8.60
CA ILE A 149 -13.55 2.57 -9.71
C ILE A 149 -13.81 3.67 -10.74
N GLY A 150 -15.08 3.85 -11.15
CA GLY A 150 -15.50 4.88 -12.09
C GLY A 150 -15.14 6.30 -11.60
N LEU A 151 -15.40 6.63 -10.34
CA LEU A 151 -15.06 7.92 -9.75
C LEU A 151 -13.54 8.12 -9.63
N LEU A 152 -12.81 7.12 -9.14
CA LEU A 152 -11.35 7.18 -9.01
C LEU A 152 -10.66 7.37 -10.37
N SER A 153 -11.21 6.82 -11.45
CA SER A 153 -10.73 7.05 -12.82
C SER A 153 -10.76 8.52 -13.24
N ARG A 154 -11.57 9.36 -12.57
CA ARG A 154 -11.67 10.81 -12.81
C ARG A 154 -10.89 11.61 -11.77
N ILE A 155 -10.95 11.21 -10.51
CA ILE A 155 -10.27 11.91 -9.39
C ILE A 155 -8.75 11.85 -9.58
N VAL A 156 -8.19 10.70 -9.94
CA VAL A 156 -6.74 10.52 -10.03
C VAL A 156 -6.10 11.41 -11.12
N PRO A 157 -6.61 11.44 -12.37
CA PRO A 157 -6.11 12.38 -13.38
C PRO A 157 -6.31 13.84 -12.99
N LEU A 158 -7.44 14.18 -12.34
CA LEU A 158 -7.71 15.55 -11.92
C LEU A 158 -6.68 16.03 -10.90
N ARG A 159 -6.36 15.23 -9.87
CA ARG A 159 -5.30 15.55 -8.90
C ARG A 159 -3.94 15.73 -9.55
N ARG A 160 -3.60 14.95 -10.58
CA ARG A 160 -2.32 15.07 -11.31
C ARG A 160 -2.21 16.37 -12.12
N ARG A 161 -3.33 17.00 -12.47
CA ARG A 161 -3.36 18.27 -13.22
C ARG A 161 -3.27 19.49 -12.30
N LEU A 162 -3.50 19.32 -11.00
CA LEU A 162 -3.37 20.40 -10.03
C LEU A 162 -1.87 20.65 -9.73
N PRO A 163 -1.48 21.89 -9.40
CA PRO A 163 -0.13 22.19 -8.95
C PRO A 163 0.28 21.27 -7.78
N VAL A 164 1.55 20.86 -7.75
CA VAL A 164 2.05 19.89 -6.76
C VAL A 164 1.88 20.42 -5.33
N GLU A 165 1.95 21.75 -5.15
CA GLU A 165 1.73 22.40 -3.86
C GLU A 165 0.26 22.34 -3.41
N ALA A 166 -0.69 22.14 -4.33
CA ALA A 166 -2.11 22.15 -4.02
C ALA A 166 -2.62 20.78 -3.55
N VAL A 167 -2.20 19.68 -4.19
CA VAL A 167 -2.66 18.32 -3.83
C VAL A 167 -1.61 17.26 -4.18
N ALA A 168 -1.07 16.57 -3.17
CA ALA A 168 -0.18 15.41 -3.39
C ALA A 168 -0.81 14.34 -4.31
N LYS A 169 0.01 13.56 -5.02
CA LYS A 169 -0.45 12.49 -5.93
C LYS A 169 -1.31 11.46 -5.18
N LEU A 170 -2.40 11.01 -5.80
CA LEU A 170 -3.20 9.86 -5.35
C LEU A 170 -2.81 8.62 -6.13
N MET A 171 -2.62 7.51 -5.43
CA MET A 171 -2.42 6.19 -6.02
C MET A 171 -3.65 5.30 -5.77
N PRO A 172 -4.38 4.87 -6.81
CA PRO A 172 -5.39 3.83 -6.67
C PRO A 172 -4.74 2.45 -6.74
N VAL A 173 -5.16 1.51 -5.88
CA VAL A 173 -4.77 0.10 -5.90
C VAL A 173 -6.05 -0.75 -5.92
N PHE A 174 -6.08 -1.79 -6.74
CA PHE A 174 -7.22 -2.71 -6.83
C PHE A 174 -6.74 -4.09 -6.44
N LEU A 175 -7.33 -4.65 -5.40
CA LEU A 175 -7.05 -6.01 -4.98
C LEU A 175 -8.17 -6.92 -5.48
N ALA A 176 -7.76 -8.10 -5.90
CA ALA A 176 -8.61 -9.21 -6.25
C ALA A 176 -8.46 -10.28 -5.18
#